data_AF-A0A523YV31-F1
#
_entry.id   AF-A0A523YV31-F1
#
_cell.length_a   1.000
_cell.length_b   1.000
_cell.length_c   1.000
_cell.angle_alpha   90.00
_cell.angle_beta   90.00
_cell.angle_gamma   90.00
#
_symmetry.space_group_name_H-M   'P 1'
#
loop_
_entity.id
_entity.type
_entity.pdbx_description
1 polymer ?
#
loop_
_entity_poly.entity_id
_entity_poly.type
_entity_poly.pdbx_seq_one_letter_code
_entity_poly.pdbx_strand_id
1 'polypeptide(L)'
;MKPTLKTVICTVAALLVPMFASAQVDHFGAVDTIYADVAKLDDHNWTITVSYTNDESVVGLSVPLKMTAGLNRVIADSAIYTGGRVEKFSYKGFRADTAIQCIMLGMIANLGPTQIVLPSGSGRLVTVFVSSVENKPINKLVVDTATLHPDNSLLVIADRSQLDPEADTVPVHMSKKLEIIPAFVARHEEVAVTETR
;
A
#
# COMPACT_ATOMS: atom_id res chain seq x y z
N MET A 1 -37.74 -24.80 -45.52
CA MET A 1 -37.95 -23.37 -45.24
C MET A 1 -36.61 -22.65 -45.35
N LYS A 2 -36.53 -21.57 -46.14
CA LYS A 2 -35.28 -20.80 -46.26
C LYS A 2 -35.17 -19.85 -45.04
N PRO A 3 -34.05 -19.85 -44.30
CA PRO A 3 -33.87 -18.93 -43.20
C PRO A 3 -33.93 -17.49 -43.73
N THR A 4 -34.71 -16.65 -43.07
CA THR A 4 -34.81 -15.23 -43.42
C THR A 4 -33.62 -14.48 -42.81
N LEU A 5 -33.19 -13.40 -43.45
CA LEU A 5 -32.08 -12.58 -42.95
C LEU A 5 -32.26 -12.17 -41.47
N LYS A 6 -33.51 -11.93 -41.05
CA LYS A 6 -33.88 -11.62 -39.67
C LYS A 6 -33.61 -12.77 -38.70
N THR A 7 -33.85 -14.02 -39.10
CA THR A 7 -33.55 -15.18 -38.25
C THR A 7 -32.04 -15.35 -38.08
N VAL A 8 -31.26 -15.18 -39.16
CA VAL A 8 -29.79 -15.27 -39.09
C VAL A 8 -29.20 -14.20 -38.16
N ILE A 9 -29.66 -12.95 -38.25
CA ILE A 9 -29.16 -11.85 -37.40
C ILE A 9 -29.50 -12.11 -35.92
N CYS A 10 -30.72 -12.55 -35.60
CA CYS A 10 -31.09 -12.87 -34.22
C CYS A 10 -30.29 -14.03 -33.65
N THR A 11 -30.01 -15.08 -34.44
CA THR A 11 -29.22 -16.23 -33.96
C THR A 11 -27.76 -15.84 -33.73
N VAL A 12 -27.17 -15.04 -34.61
CA VAL A 12 -25.79 -14.52 -34.44
C VAL A 12 -25.71 -13.59 -33.23
N ALA A 13 -26.69 -12.70 -33.04
CA ALA A 13 -26.73 -11.82 -31.87
C ALA A 13 -26.86 -12.61 -30.56
N ALA A 14 -27.72 -13.64 -30.51
CA ALA A 14 -27.90 -14.49 -29.34
C ALA A 14 -26.65 -15.32 -29.00
N LEU A 15 -25.87 -15.74 -30.01
CA LEU A 15 -24.61 -16.46 -29.83
C LEU A 15 -23.47 -15.57 -29.31
N LEU A 16 -23.58 -14.24 -29.47
CA LEU A 16 -22.58 -13.28 -28.98
C LEU A 16 -22.85 -12.78 -27.55
N VAL A 17 -24.08 -12.93 -27.02
CA VAL A 17 -24.44 -12.56 -25.63
C VAL A 17 -23.54 -13.22 -24.56
N PRO A 18 -23.22 -14.53 -24.60
CA PRO A 18 -22.41 -15.14 -23.55
C PRO A 18 -20.95 -14.66 -23.54
N MET A 19 -20.43 -14.14 -24.65
CA MET A 19 -19.07 -13.56 -24.68
C MET A 19 -18.96 -12.27 -23.85
N PHE A 20 -20.06 -11.54 -23.64
CA PHE A 20 -20.09 -10.38 -22.75
C PHE A 20 -20.35 -10.75 -21.28
N ALA A 21 -20.95 -11.92 -21.01
CA ALA A 21 -21.22 -12.36 -19.65
C ALA A 21 -20.00 -13.00 -18.96
N SER A 22 -18.99 -13.43 -19.73
CA SER A 22 -17.75 -14.04 -19.20
C SER A 22 -16.55 -13.09 -19.22
N ALA A 23 -16.72 -11.83 -19.64
CA ALA A 23 -15.68 -10.82 -19.56
C ALA A 23 -15.66 -10.21 -18.16
N GLN A 24 -14.65 -10.58 -17.37
CA GLN A 24 -14.24 -9.96 -16.11
C GLN A 24 -15.10 -10.28 -14.87
N VAL A 25 -15.17 -11.56 -14.50
CA VAL A 25 -15.15 -11.89 -13.07
C VAL A 25 -13.69 -11.79 -12.64
N ASP A 26 -13.24 -10.57 -12.34
CA ASP A 26 -11.95 -10.36 -11.72
C ASP A 26 -11.98 -11.02 -10.35
N HIS A 27 -11.30 -12.16 -10.21
CA HIS A 27 -11.28 -12.93 -8.96
C HIS A 27 -10.39 -12.29 -7.89
N PHE A 28 -9.57 -11.32 -8.31
CA PHE A 28 -8.76 -10.44 -7.48
C PHE A 28 -9.40 -9.07 -7.69
N GLY A 29 -9.87 -8.37 -6.67
CA GLY A 29 -10.46 -7.05 -6.90
C GLY A 29 -9.41 -6.01 -7.31
N ALA A 30 -9.57 -4.77 -6.83
CA ALA A 30 -8.60 -3.73 -7.16
C ALA A 30 -7.24 -4.06 -6.51
N VAL A 31 -6.14 -3.96 -7.27
CA VAL A 31 -4.80 -4.25 -6.73
C VAL A 31 -4.51 -3.36 -5.52
N ASP A 32 -4.33 -4.00 -4.38
CA ASP A 32 -3.88 -3.37 -3.15
C ASP A 32 -2.54 -2.65 -3.37
N THR A 33 -2.51 -1.34 -3.11
CA THR A 33 -1.37 -0.50 -3.50
C THR A 33 -0.96 0.45 -2.38
N ILE A 34 0.32 0.40 -2.02
CA ILE A 34 0.97 1.33 -1.11
C ILE A 34 1.63 2.45 -1.92
N TYR A 35 1.30 3.68 -1.59
CA TYR A 35 1.85 4.88 -2.18
C TYR A 35 2.79 5.57 -1.18
N ALA A 36 3.94 6.03 -1.64
CA ALA A 36 4.84 6.89 -0.87
C ALA A 36 4.99 8.24 -1.58
N ASP A 37 4.30 9.25 -1.05
CA ASP A 37 4.34 10.62 -1.56
C ASP A 37 5.46 11.40 -0.89
N VAL A 38 6.44 11.84 -1.67
CA VAL A 38 7.63 12.52 -1.19
C VAL A 38 7.51 14.01 -1.46
N ALA A 39 7.56 14.82 -0.39
CA ALA A 39 7.46 16.27 -0.45
C ALA A 39 8.57 16.96 0.34
N LYS A 40 9.09 18.07 -0.19
CA LYS A 40 10.12 18.88 0.46
C LYS A 40 9.47 19.84 1.45
N LEU A 41 9.94 19.87 2.69
CA LEU A 41 9.50 20.84 3.70
C LEU A 41 10.41 22.08 3.70
N ASP A 42 11.72 21.84 3.71
CA ASP A 42 12.76 22.85 3.55
C ASP A 42 14.03 22.22 2.96
N ASP A 43 15.15 22.93 2.94
CA ASP A 43 16.41 22.43 2.36
C ASP A 43 17.00 21.22 3.08
N HIS A 44 16.67 21.00 4.35
CA HIS A 44 17.23 19.94 5.20
C HIS A 44 16.19 18.90 5.60
N ASN A 45 14.90 19.20 5.44
CA ASN A 45 13.79 18.40 5.91
C ASN A 45 12.80 18.05 4.79
N TRP A 46 12.39 16.80 4.77
CA TRP A 46 11.46 16.23 3.80
C TRP A 46 10.40 15.41 4.53
N THR A 47 9.29 15.16 3.85
CA THR A 47 8.22 14.30 4.34
C THR A 47 7.94 13.17 3.36
N ILE A 48 7.59 12.01 3.90
CA ILE A 48 7.14 10.84 3.15
C ILE A 48 5.76 10.50 3.68
N THR A 49 4.72 10.76 2.89
CA THR A 49 3.34 10.40 3.23
C THR A 49 3.04 9.03 2.64
N VAL A 50 2.89 8.03 3.51
CA VAL A 50 2.53 6.67 3.12
C VAL A 50 1.01 6.54 3.12
N SER A 51 0.46 6.18 1.97
CA SER A 51 -0.97 5.96 1.76
C SER A 51 -1.20 4.53 1.28
N TYR A 52 -2.39 4.00 1.51
CA TYR A 52 -2.75 2.66 1.09
C TYR A 52 -4.14 2.65 0.49
N THR A 53 -4.29 1.90 -0.60
CA THR A 53 -5.56 1.59 -1.24
C THR A 53 -5.77 0.09 -1.15
N ASN A 54 -6.91 -0.31 -0.61
CA ASN A 54 -7.29 -1.70 -0.43
C ASN A 54 -8.77 -1.93 -0.71
N ASP A 55 -9.11 -3.11 -1.22
CA ASP A 55 -10.49 -3.53 -1.44
C ASP A 55 -11.04 -4.44 -0.35
N GLU A 56 -10.18 -5.11 0.42
CA GLU A 56 -10.53 -5.98 1.54
C GLU A 56 -10.11 -5.44 2.91
N SER A 57 -10.62 -6.02 4.00
CA SER A 57 -10.30 -5.54 5.35
C SER A 57 -8.92 -6.05 5.77
N VAL A 58 -8.07 -5.15 6.29
CA VAL A 58 -6.67 -5.47 6.65
C VAL A 58 -6.45 -5.37 8.16
N VAL A 59 -5.76 -6.36 8.72
CA VAL A 59 -5.46 -6.44 10.17
C VAL A 59 -4.00 -6.17 10.50
N GLY A 60 -3.11 -6.22 9.52
CA GLY A 60 -1.68 -5.98 9.73
C GLY A 60 -0.98 -5.49 8.47
N LEU A 61 -0.01 -4.59 8.65
CA LEU A 61 0.85 -4.10 7.59
C LEU A 61 2.30 -4.02 8.07
N SER A 62 3.22 -4.36 7.18
CA SER A 62 4.66 -4.15 7.31
C SER A 62 5.13 -3.38 6.09
N VAL A 63 5.63 -2.16 6.27
CA VAL A 63 6.07 -1.29 5.18
C VAL A 63 7.54 -0.90 5.40
N PRO A 64 8.49 -1.67 4.84
CA PRO A 64 9.89 -1.26 4.75
C PRO A 64 10.07 -0.18 3.69
N LEU A 65 10.71 0.91 4.07
CA LEU A 65 11.13 1.95 3.14
C LEU A 65 12.62 2.20 3.29
N LYS A 66 13.33 2.20 2.16
CA LYS A 66 14.72 2.66 2.05
C LYS A 66 14.71 4.06 1.47
N MET A 67 15.52 4.94 2.05
CA MET A 67 15.66 6.32 1.63
C MET A 67 17.10 6.63 1.27
N THR A 68 17.29 7.45 0.24
CA THR A 68 18.61 7.91 -0.16
C THR A 68 18.55 9.34 -0.70
N ALA A 69 19.57 10.13 -0.39
CA ALA A 69 19.74 11.50 -0.85
C ALA A 69 21.11 11.70 -1.55
N GLY A 70 21.49 10.73 -2.39
CA GLY A 70 22.80 10.72 -3.04
C GLY A 70 23.92 10.46 -2.03
N LEU A 71 24.86 11.41 -1.92
CA LEU A 71 25.98 11.32 -0.96
C LEU A 71 25.61 11.84 0.44
N ASN A 72 24.49 12.57 0.57
CA ASN A 72 24.08 13.09 1.87
C ASN A 72 23.43 11.99 2.71
N ARG A 73 23.80 11.92 3.99
CA ARG A 73 23.18 10.99 4.93
C ARG A 73 21.87 11.56 5.46
N VAL A 74 20.81 10.79 5.30
CA VAL A 74 19.47 11.13 5.80
C VAL A 74 19.02 10.15 6.86
N ILE A 75 18.16 10.64 7.74
CA ILE A 75 17.55 9.88 8.83
C ILE A 75 16.05 10.17 8.83
N ALA A 76 15.24 9.16 9.13
CA ALA A 76 13.86 9.38 9.50
C ALA A 76 13.77 9.65 11.00
N ASP A 77 13.33 10.84 11.37
CA ASP A 77 13.33 11.29 12.77
C ASP A 77 12.07 10.85 13.50
N SER A 78 10.93 10.92 12.81
CA SER A 78 9.63 10.69 13.43
C SER A 78 8.57 10.25 12.43
N ALA A 79 7.48 9.70 12.97
CA ALA A 79 6.30 9.31 12.22
C ALA A 79 5.03 9.75 12.95
N ILE A 80 4.08 10.31 12.21
CA ILE A 80 2.78 10.75 12.71
C ILE A 80 1.68 9.90 12.06
N TYR A 81 1.00 9.14 12.92
CA TYR A 81 -0.13 8.28 12.54
C TYR A 81 -1.51 8.95 12.77
N THR A 82 -1.55 10.03 13.54
CA THR A 82 -2.79 10.76 13.86
C THR A 82 -3.44 11.31 12.60
N GLY A 83 -4.75 11.18 12.47
CA GLY A 83 -5.53 11.53 11.28
C GLY A 83 -5.32 10.59 10.10
N GLY A 84 -4.60 9.48 10.29
CA GLY A 84 -4.43 8.42 9.30
C GLY A 84 -5.45 7.29 9.53
N ARG A 85 -5.63 6.43 8.53
CA ARG A 85 -6.61 5.32 8.61
C ARG A 85 -6.23 4.28 9.68
N VAL A 86 -4.96 4.20 10.04
CA VAL A 86 -4.41 3.30 11.07
C VAL A 86 -4.26 3.97 12.44
N GLU A 87 -4.80 5.18 12.64
CA GLU A 87 -4.70 5.89 13.92
C GLU A 87 -5.16 5.03 15.10
N LYS A 88 -6.23 4.26 14.91
CA LYS A 88 -6.85 3.41 15.93
C LYS A 88 -6.19 2.04 16.08
N PHE A 89 -5.15 1.73 15.31
CA PHE A 89 -4.45 0.44 15.44
C PHE A 89 -3.79 0.31 16.81
N SER A 90 -3.84 -0.90 17.38
CA SER A 90 -3.26 -1.23 18.69
C SER A 90 -1.75 -1.04 18.70
N TYR A 91 -1.07 -1.41 17.62
CA TYR A 91 0.37 -1.22 17.46
C TYR A 91 0.69 -0.37 16.24
N LYS A 92 1.54 0.63 16.46
CA LYS A 92 2.06 1.56 15.45
C LYS A 92 3.58 1.68 15.65
N GLY A 93 4.32 0.76 15.07
CA GLY A 93 5.77 0.68 15.15
C GLY A 93 6.46 1.63 14.19
N PHE A 94 7.52 2.27 14.66
CA PHE A 94 8.44 3.06 13.85
C PHE A 94 9.85 2.69 14.26
N ARG A 95 10.59 2.04 13.36
CA ARG A 95 11.98 1.65 13.60
C ARG A 95 12.84 2.21 12.47
N ALA A 96 13.52 3.32 12.75
CA ALA A 96 14.51 3.88 11.86
C ALA A 96 15.88 3.22 12.08
N ASP A 97 16.60 3.00 10.98
CA ASP A 97 18.00 2.59 10.97
C ASP A 97 18.81 3.60 10.16
N THR A 98 19.71 4.29 10.87
CA THR A 98 20.54 5.37 10.33
C THR A 98 21.74 4.86 9.54
N ALA A 99 22.17 3.62 9.80
CA ALA A 99 23.35 3.05 9.15
C ALA A 99 23.02 2.65 7.71
N ILE A 100 21.83 2.09 7.49
CA ILE A 100 21.36 1.65 6.17
C ILE A 100 20.30 2.57 5.54
N GLN A 101 19.96 3.67 6.22
CA GLN A 101 18.99 4.68 5.77
C GLN A 101 17.64 4.06 5.39
N CYS A 102 17.07 3.32 6.34
CA CYS A 102 15.78 2.69 6.14
C CYS A 102 14.87 2.88 7.35
N ILE A 103 13.59 2.67 7.13
CA ILE A 103 12.58 2.59 8.17
C ILE A 103 11.75 1.33 7.99
N MET A 104 11.36 0.77 9.14
CA MET A 104 10.34 -0.26 9.22
C MET A 104 9.11 0.30 9.92
N LEU A 105 8.00 0.32 9.19
CA LEU A 105 6.68 0.72 9.69
C LEU A 105 5.87 -0.55 9.92
N GLY A 106 5.66 -0.91 11.17
CA GLY A 106 4.87 -2.08 11.56
C GLY A 106 3.53 -1.64 12.14
N MET A 107 2.42 -2.15 11.63
CA MET A 107 1.07 -1.75 12.03
C MET A 107 0.25 -3.00 12.31
N ILE A 108 -0.30 -3.13 13.51
CA ILE A 108 -1.17 -4.26 13.89
C ILE A 108 -2.46 -3.70 14.47
N ALA A 109 -3.59 -4.07 13.89
CA ALA A 109 -4.89 -3.54 14.26
C ALA A 109 -5.29 -3.96 15.68
N ASN A 110 -5.11 -5.23 16.03
CA ASN A 110 -5.49 -5.80 17.33
C ASN A 110 -4.32 -6.55 17.99
N LEU A 111 -4.02 -6.21 19.24
CA LEU A 111 -3.19 -7.02 20.15
C LEU A 111 -4.01 -7.61 21.31
N GLY A 112 -5.30 -7.31 21.36
CA GLY A 112 -6.25 -7.78 22.37
C GLY A 112 -7.58 -8.19 21.74
N PRO A 113 -8.66 -8.34 22.54
CA PRO A 113 -9.95 -8.86 22.08
C PRO A 113 -10.79 -7.85 21.25
N THR A 114 -10.15 -6.85 20.65
CA THR A 114 -10.82 -5.84 19.83
C THR A 114 -11.02 -6.33 18.39
N GLN A 115 -11.99 -5.76 17.69
CA GLN A 115 -12.30 -6.06 16.28
C GLN A 115 -11.92 -4.89 15.37
N ILE A 116 -10.82 -4.20 15.68
CA ILE A 116 -10.35 -3.08 14.85
C ILE A 116 -9.80 -3.67 13.55
N VAL A 117 -10.24 -3.16 12.43
CA VAL A 117 -9.70 -3.50 11.11
C VAL A 117 -9.46 -2.20 10.34
N LEU A 118 -8.57 -2.24 9.36
CA LEU A 118 -8.50 -1.22 8.33
C LEU A 118 -9.58 -1.55 7.30
N PRO A 119 -10.72 -0.81 7.25
CA PRO A 119 -11.76 -1.08 6.27
C PRO A 119 -11.24 -0.88 4.85
N SER A 120 -11.94 -1.40 3.84
CA SER A 120 -11.67 -1.11 2.42
C SER A 120 -11.68 0.40 2.14
N GLY A 121 -10.87 0.85 1.19
CA GLY A 121 -10.83 2.22 0.74
C GLY A 121 -9.41 2.72 0.45
N SER A 122 -9.27 4.03 0.29
CA SER A 122 -7.99 4.70 0.04
C SER A 122 -7.73 5.81 1.05
N GLY A 123 -6.48 5.98 1.46
CA GLY A 123 -6.07 7.16 2.21
C GLY A 123 -4.75 6.99 2.95
N ARG A 124 -4.37 8.07 3.64
CA ARG A 124 -3.11 8.16 4.37
C ARG A 124 -3.05 7.19 5.54
N LEU A 125 -1.93 6.49 5.67
CA LEU A 125 -1.61 5.67 6.84
C LEU A 125 -0.76 6.46 7.84
N VAL A 126 0.37 7.00 7.38
CA VAL A 126 1.38 7.64 8.23
C VAL A 126 2.16 8.69 7.44
N THR A 127 2.58 9.74 8.12
CA THR A 127 3.52 10.73 7.57
C THR A 127 4.85 10.59 8.31
N VAL A 128 5.93 10.36 7.58
CA VAL A 128 7.29 10.24 8.10
C VAL A 128 8.06 11.51 7.81
N PHE A 129 8.83 12.00 8.79
CA PHE A 129 9.70 13.16 8.64
C PHE A 129 11.15 12.70 8.51
N VAL A 130 11.85 13.25 7.53
CA VAL A 130 13.23 12.90 7.18
C VAL A 130 14.09 14.14 7.26
N SER A 131 15.23 14.07 7.94
CA SER A 131 16.21 15.15 8.03
C SER A 131 17.59 14.73 7.53
N SER A 132 18.40 15.74 7.20
CA SER A 132 19.82 15.57 6.90
C SER A 132 20.64 15.44 8.18
N VAL A 133 21.39 14.34 8.31
CA VAL A 133 22.29 14.10 9.45
C VAL A 133 23.49 15.06 9.44
N GLU A 134 24.00 15.37 8.25
CA GLU A 134 25.23 16.18 8.08
C GLU A 134 24.95 17.68 7.91
N ASN A 135 23.72 18.12 8.17
CA ASN A 135 23.27 19.49 7.92
C ASN A 135 23.62 20.01 6.50
N LYS A 136 23.56 19.12 5.51
CA LYS A 136 23.72 19.44 4.09
C LYS A 136 22.35 19.52 3.43
N PRO A 137 22.16 20.37 2.42
CA PRO A 137 20.90 20.45 1.72
C PRO A 137 20.60 19.12 0.99
N ILE A 138 19.35 18.68 1.06
CA ILE A 138 18.82 17.51 0.36
C ILE A 138 18.23 17.99 -0.95
N ASN A 139 18.94 17.76 -2.06
CA ASN A 139 18.48 18.17 -3.39
C ASN A 139 17.42 17.23 -3.96
N LYS A 140 17.51 15.94 -3.65
CA LYS A 140 16.60 14.90 -4.13
C LYS A 140 16.53 13.78 -3.11
N LEU A 141 15.34 13.51 -2.59
CA LEU A 141 15.07 12.34 -1.77
C LEU A 141 14.44 11.24 -2.64
N VAL A 142 15.10 10.09 -2.71
CA VAL A 142 14.56 8.89 -3.37
C VAL A 142 14.11 7.92 -2.29
N VAL A 143 12.89 7.41 -2.45
CA VAL A 143 12.28 6.43 -1.56
C VAL A 143 11.96 5.20 -2.39
N ASP A 144 12.32 4.03 -1.87
CA ASP A 144 12.02 2.74 -2.47
C ASP A 144 11.60 1.74 -1.38
N THR A 145 10.88 0.70 -1.76
CA THR A 145 10.70 -0.47 -0.90
C THR A 145 11.97 -1.31 -0.87
N ALA A 146 12.21 -1.97 0.26
CA ALA A 146 13.34 -2.89 0.40
C ALA A 146 12.94 -4.07 1.27
N THR A 147 13.69 -5.17 1.19
CA THR A 147 13.66 -6.20 2.23
C THR A 147 14.70 -5.84 3.28
N LEU A 148 14.26 -5.65 4.53
CA LEU A 148 15.13 -5.25 5.64
C LEU A 148 15.45 -6.44 6.54
N HIS A 149 16.66 -6.52 7.08
CA HIS A 149 17.04 -7.60 7.99
C HIS A 149 16.13 -7.66 9.24
N PRO A 150 15.72 -8.86 9.74
CA PRO A 150 16.01 -10.20 9.23
C PRO A 150 14.89 -10.73 8.30
N ASP A 151 14.68 -10.12 7.13
CA ASP A 151 13.65 -10.48 6.12
C ASP A 151 12.26 -9.86 6.31
N ASN A 152 12.20 -8.64 6.84
CA ASN A 152 10.99 -7.82 6.79
C ASN A 152 10.79 -7.28 5.37
N SER A 153 9.82 -7.84 4.65
CA SER A 153 9.35 -7.36 3.36
C SER A 153 8.07 -6.52 3.51
N LEU A 154 7.64 -5.95 2.37
CA LEU A 154 6.30 -5.42 2.24
C LEU A 154 5.29 -6.55 2.42
N LEU A 155 4.47 -6.47 3.46
CA LEU A 155 3.49 -7.50 3.79
C LEU A 155 2.19 -6.84 4.24
N VAL A 156 1.08 -7.40 3.78
CA VAL A 156 -0.27 -7.03 4.20
C VAL A 156 -1.00 -8.31 4.60
N ILE A 157 -1.76 -8.25 5.69
CA ILE A 157 -2.52 -9.37 6.22
C ILE A 157 -4.01 -9.03 6.17
N ALA A 158 -4.77 -9.78 5.37
CA ALA A 158 -6.23 -9.72 5.31
C ALA A 158 -6.88 -10.23 6.60
N ASP A 159 -8.07 -9.75 6.91
CA ASP A 159 -8.89 -10.32 7.99
C ASP A 159 -9.43 -11.71 7.59
N ARG A 160 -9.16 -12.72 8.43
CA ARG A 160 -9.62 -14.10 8.21
C ARG A 160 -11.14 -14.23 8.26
N SER A 161 -11.83 -13.36 9.00
CA SER A 161 -13.28 -13.42 9.16
C SER A 161 -14.04 -13.22 7.84
N GLN A 162 -13.40 -12.64 6.82
CA GLN A 162 -14.00 -12.42 5.50
C GLN A 162 -14.04 -13.67 4.62
N LEU A 163 -13.22 -14.69 4.90
CA LEU A 163 -13.06 -15.85 4.00
C LEU A 163 -13.67 -17.15 4.53
N ASP A 164 -13.90 -17.28 5.85
CA ASP A 164 -14.65 -18.41 6.41
C ASP A 164 -15.28 -18.05 7.78
N PRO A 165 -16.62 -17.94 7.88
CA PRO A 165 -17.29 -17.61 9.15
C PRO A 165 -17.24 -18.75 10.20
N GLU A 166 -16.71 -19.93 9.87
CA GLU A 166 -16.66 -21.11 10.76
C GLU A 166 -15.25 -21.41 11.34
N ALA A 167 -14.28 -20.51 11.18
CA ALA A 167 -12.85 -20.79 11.34
C ALA A 167 -12.29 -20.85 12.79
N ASP A 168 -13.10 -21.18 13.81
CA ASP A 168 -12.66 -21.11 15.21
C ASP A 168 -11.72 -22.27 15.63
N THR A 169 -11.50 -23.28 14.76
CA THR A 169 -10.66 -24.45 15.08
C THR A 169 -9.81 -25.01 13.92
N VAL A 170 -9.73 -24.35 12.77
CA VAL A 170 -9.02 -24.91 11.61
C VAL A 170 -7.50 -24.71 11.78
N PRO A 171 -6.67 -25.76 11.63
CA PRO A 171 -5.21 -25.61 11.64
C PRO A 171 -4.79 -24.56 10.61
N VAL A 172 -3.85 -23.68 11.00
CA VAL A 172 -3.31 -22.63 10.12
C VAL A 172 -2.62 -23.28 8.92
N HIS A 173 -3.39 -23.52 7.86
CA HIS A 173 -2.85 -23.77 6.54
C HIS A 173 -2.53 -22.42 5.93
N MET A 174 -1.30 -22.23 5.47
CA MET A 174 -0.94 -21.08 4.64
C MET A 174 -1.70 -21.21 3.32
N SER A 175 -2.92 -20.67 3.30
CA SER A 175 -3.74 -20.59 2.09
C SER A 175 -3.22 -19.43 1.27
N LYS A 176 -2.72 -19.71 0.06
CA LYS A 176 -2.36 -18.68 -0.93
C LYS A 176 -3.50 -17.70 -1.25
N LYS A 177 -4.74 -18.04 -0.87
CA LYS A 177 -5.92 -17.17 -1.05
C LYS A 177 -5.98 -15.99 -0.07
N LEU A 178 -5.25 -16.05 1.05
CA LEU A 178 -5.17 -15.00 2.06
C LEU A 178 -3.95 -14.09 1.88
N GLU A 179 -3.13 -14.39 0.88
CA GLU A 179 -1.88 -13.66 0.61
C GLU A 179 -2.18 -12.45 -0.27
N ILE A 180 -2.07 -11.26 0.30
CA ILE A 180 -2.13 -10.01 -0.44
C ILE A 180 -0.72 -9.70 -0.94
N ILE A 181 -0.58 -9.51 -2.26
CA ILE A 181 0.67 -9.04 -2.88
C ILE A 181 0.49 -7.56 -3.20
N PRO A 182 0.90 -6.65 -2.28
CA PRO A 182 0.73 -5.23 -2.50
C PRO A 182 1.68 -4.70 -3.58
N ALA A 183 1.18 -3.81 -4.42
CA ALA A 183 2.01 -2.98 -5.28
C ALA A 183 2.59 -1.80 -4.49
N PHE A 184 3.82 -1.39 -4.81
CA PHE A 184 4.44 -0.19 -4.25
C PHE A 184 4.67 0.87 -5.33
N VAL A 185 4.27 2.10 -5.04
CA VAL A 185 4.43 3.24 -5.95
C VAL A 185 5.01 4.43 -5.19
N ALA A 186 6.24 4.83 -5.53
CA ALA A 186 6.81 6.08 -5.07
C ALA A 186 6.39 7.23 -6.02
N ARG A 187 5.87 8.32 -5.44
CA ARG A 187 5.48 9.53 -6.17
C ARG A 187 6.26 10.72 -5.63
N HIS A 188 6.70 11.58 -6.53
CA HIS A 188 7.40 12.81 -6.22
C HIS A 188 6.56 13.98 -6.71
N GLU A 189 6.38 15.00 -5.88
CA GLU A 189 5.80 16.27 -6.35
C GLU A 189 6.81 16.95 -7.29
N GLU A 190 6.39 17.23 -8.53
CA GLU A 190 7.17 18.09 -9.42
C GLU A 190 7.18 19.49 -8.84
N VAL A 191 8.36 19.94 -8.40
CA VAL A 191 8.55 21.35 -8.03
C VAL A 191 8.42 22.15 -9.32
N ALA A 192 7.29 22.82 -9.51
CA ALA A 192 7.08 23.75 -10.60
C ALA A 192 8.13 24.87 -10.48
N VAL A 193 9.21 24.76 -11.26
CA VAL A 193 10.22 25.80 -11.38
C VAL A 193 9.55 27.00 -12.04
N THR A 194 9.07 27.93 -11.21
CA THR A 194 8.56 29.19 -11.71
C THR A 194 9.79 30.00 -12.11
N GLU A 195 10.12 29.98 -13.40
CA GLU A 195 11.17 30.84 -13.97
C GLU A 195 10.74 32.30 -13.81
N THR A 196 11.13 32.94 -12.70
CA THR A 196 11.14 34.41 -12.62
C THR A 196 12.30 34.91 -13.48
N ARG A 197 11.97 35.41 -14.67
CA ARG A 197 12.86 36.22 -15.52
C ARG A 197 13.03 37.62 -14.96
#